data_AF-A0A971EWP2-F1
#
_entry.id   AF-A0A971EWP2-F1
#
_cell.length_a   1.000
_cell.length_b   1.000
_cell.length_c   1.000
_cell.angle_alpha   90.00
_cell.angle_beta   90.00
_cell.angle_gamma   90.00
#
_symmetry.space_group_name_H-M   'P 1'
#
loop_
_entity.id
_entity.type
_entity.pdbx_description
1 polymer ?
#
loop_
_entity_poly.entity_id
_entity_poly.type
_entity_poly.pdbx_seq_one_letter_code
_entity_poly.pdbx_strand_id
1 'polypeptide(L)' 'MNKKMKLLIVASLLALMGTPILYVGGKDNNPTTMMIGFIVFCLGMGVVLYMKLFAKAPAKTPPSDAKKTS' A
#
# COMPACT_ATOMS: atom_id res chain seq x y z
N MET A 1 3.76 -18.03 4.30
CA MET A 1 3.20 -16.79 3.72
C MET A 1 2.94 -16.97 2.23
N ASN A 2 1.69 -16.80 1.81
CA ASN A 2 1.29 -16.97 0.41
C ASN A 2 1.88 -15.86 -0.48
N LYS A 3 2.20 -16.15 -1.74
CA LYS A 3 2.92 -15.22 -2.67
C LYS A 3 2.22 -13.85 -2.79
N LYS A 4 0.89 -13.85 -2.74
CA LYS A 4 0.03 -12.65 -2.78
C LYS A 4 0.19 -11.74 -1.54
N MET A 5 0.29 -12.32 -0.34
CA MET A 5 0.53 -11.58 0.90
C MET A 5 1.91 -10.90 0.92
N LYS A 6 2.95 -11.58 0.42
CA LYS A 6 4.29 -10.98 0.27
C LYS A 6 4.26 -9.77 -0.66
N LEU A 7 3.58 -9.89 -1.81
CA LEU A 7 3.48 -8.81 -2.78
C LEU A 7 2.72 -7.59 -2.22
N LEU A 8 1.66 -7.82 -1.45
CA LEU A 8 0.92 -6.75 -0.77
C LEU A 8 1.78 -6.02 0.26
N ILE A 9 2.54 -6.75 1.08
CA ILE A 9 3.42 -6.15 2.08
C ILE A 9 4.50 -5.29 1.39
N VAL A 10 5.11 -5.80 0.32
CA VAL A 10 6.11 -5.06 -0.46
C VAL A 10 5.51 -3.81 -1.10
N ALA A 11 4.32 -3.91 -1.70
CA ALA A 11 3.62 -2.78 -2.30
C ALA A 11 3.23 -1.70 -1.27
N SER A 12 2.77 -2.11 -0.09
CA SER A 12 2.47 -1.20 1.02
C SER A 12 3.74 -0.49 1.53
N LEU A 13 4.87 -1.20 1.63
CA LEU A 13 6.15 -0.60 2.00
C LEU A 13 6.64 0.40 0.96
N LEU A 14 6.51 0.08 -0.33
CA LEU A 14 6.81 0.99 -1.44
C LEU A 14 5.97 2.27 -1.39
N ALA A 15 4.66 2.15 -1.13
CA ALA A 15 3.78 3.30 -0.97
C ALA A 15 4.17 4.15 0.26
N LEU A 16 4.47 3.50 1.39
CA LEU A 16 4.90 4.18 2.61
C LEU A 16 6.21 4.94 2.41
N MET A 17 7.18 4.37 1.69
CA MET A 17 8.48 5.01 1.39
C MET A 17 8.40 6.11 0.32
N GLY A 18 7.39 6.09 -0.56
CA GLY A 18 7.14 7.18 -1.51
C GLY A 18 6.80 8.50 -0.80
N THR A 19 6.05 8.43 0.30
CA THR A 19 5.62 9.61 1.10
C THR A 19 6.76 10.46 1.66
N PRO A 20 7.78 9.91 2.35
CA PRO A 20 8.91 10.71 2.84
C PRO A 20 9.78 11.25 1.70
N ILE A 21 9.90 10.53 0.58
CA ILE A 21 10.63 11.04 -0.60
C ILE A 21 9.88 12.24 -1.20
N LEU A 22 8.55 12.17 -1.30
CA LEU A 22 7.72 13.29 -1.72
C LEU A 22 7.83 14.48 -0.77
N TYR A 23 7.85 14.23 0.55
CA TYR A 23 8.00 15.26 1.56
C TYR A 23 9.36 15.96 1.48
N VAL A 24 10.46 15.20 1.36
CA VAL A 24 11.81 15.76 1.19
C VAL A 24 11.93 16.49 -0.14
N GLY A 25 11.43 15.92 -1.23
CA GLY A 25 11.42 16.58 -2.54
C GLY A 25 10.67 17.92 -2.55
N GLY A 26 9.54 17.99 -1.85
CA GLY A 26 8.79 19.24 -1.68
C GLY A 26 9.49 20.24 -0.76
N LYS A 27 10.11 19.77 0.33
CA LYS A 27 10.88 20.62 1.24
C LYS A 27 12.10 21.25 0.55
N ASP A 28 12.79 20.49 -0.28
CA ASP A 28 13.99 20.93 -0.97
C ASP A 28 13.70 21.61 -2.32
N ASN A 29 12.42 21.77 -2.69
CA ASN A 29 11.98 22.23 -4.02
C ASN A 29 12.72 21.52 -5.17
N ASN A 30 13.01 20.23 -4.99
CA ASN A 30 13.71 19.43 -5.98
C ASN A 30 12.69 18.63 -6.81
N PRO A 31 12.35 19.10 -8.03
CA PRO A 31 11.31 18.48 -8.84
C PRO A 31 11.65 17.05 -9.23
N THR A 32 12.93 16.70 -9.35
CA THR A 32 13.39 15.35 -9.66
C THR A 32 13.08 14.38 -8.52
N THR A 33 13.38 14.76 -7.28
CA THR A 33 13.08 13.96 -6.09
C THR A 33 11.58 13.81 -5.90
N MET A 34 10.80 14.87 -6.14
CA MET A 34 9.34 14.84 -6.11
C MET A 34 8.77 13.88 -7.16
N MET A 35 9.27 13.95 -8.41
CA MET A 35 8.83 13.07 -9.50
C MET A 35 9.12 11.60 -9.19
N ILE A 36 10.30 11.29 -8.66
CA ILE A 36 10.67 9.92 -8.25
C ILE A 36 9.76 9.43 -7.14
N GLY A 37 9.54 10.25 -6.09
CA GLY A 37 8.63 9.92 -5.00
C GLY A 37 7.20 9.67 -5.48
N PHE A 38 6.73 10.46 -6.45
CA PHE A 38 5.41 10.31 -7.04
C PHE A 38 5.26 9.03 -7.83
N ILE A 39 6.25 8.69 -8.67
CA ILE A 39 6.27 7.44 -9.45
C ILE A 39 6.24 6.22 -8.51
N VAL A 40 7.10 6.23 -7.47
CA VAL A 40 7.17 5.13 -6.49
C VAL A 40 5.85 4.99 -5.73
N PHE A 41 5.25 6.10 -5.31
CA PHE A 41 3.95 6.11 -4.65
C PHE A 41 2.83 5.56 -5.55
N CYS A 42 2.76 6.01 -6.81
CA CYS A 42 1.78 5.54 -7.78
C CYS A 42 1.93 4.05 -8.09
N LEU A 43 3.15 3.53 -8.22
CA LEU A 43 3.39 2.10 -8.42
C LEU A 43 2.93 1.28 -7.21
N GLY A 44 3.25 1.71 -5.99
CA GLY A 44 2.79 1.06 -4.76
C GLY A 44 1.25 1.00 -4.67
N MET A 45 0.59 2.14 -4.87
CA MET A 45 -0.87 2.24 -4.88
C MET A 45 -1.51 1.43 -6.01
N GLY A 46 -0.92 1.46 -7.21
CA GLY A 46 -1.39 0.71 -8.37
C GLY A 46 -1.39 -0.80 -8.14
N VAL A 47 -0.34 -1.35 -7.52
CA VAL A 47 -0.27 -2.77 -7.16
C VAL A 47 -1.28 -3.13 -6.07
N VAL A 48 -1.49 -2.25 -5.08
CA VAL A 48 -2.51 -2.45 -4.03
C VAL A 48 -3.93 -2.44 -4.61
N LEU A 49 -4.23 -1.50 -5.52
CA LEU A 49 -5.53 -1.41 -6.19
C LEU A 49 -5.75 -2.59 -7.15
N TYR A 50 -4.73 -2.97 -7.92
CA TYR A 50 -4.76 -4.17 -8.77
C TYR A 50 -5.05 -5.42 -7.93
N MET A 51 -4.39 -5.57 -6.80
CA MET A 51 -4.69 -6.65 -5.85
C MET A 51 -6.11 -6.56 -5.30
N LYS A 52 -6.62 -5.38 -4.94
CA LYS A 52 -8.00 -5.25 -4.43
C LYS A 52 -9.06 -5.57 -5.48
N LEU A 53 -8.84 -5.18 -6.73
CA LEU A 53 -9.78 -5.36 -7.83
C LEU A 53 -9.74 -6.79 -8.41
N PHE A 54 -8.56 -7.39 -8.50
CA PHE A 54 -8.35 -8.70 -9.14
C PHE A 54 -8.09 -9.83 -8.14
N ALA A 55 -7.85 -9.57 -6.86
CA ALA A 55 -8.02 -10.60 -5.85
C ALA A 55 -9.51 -10.86 -5.70
N LYS A 56 -9.96 -11.99 -6.24
CA LYS A 56 -11.24 -12.63 -5.90
C LYS A 56 -11.50 -12.39 -4.42
N ALA A 57 -12.58 -11.66 -4.11
CA ALA A 57 -12.87 -11.12 -2.78
C ALA A 57 -12.47 -12.14 -1.71
N PRO A 58 -11.65 -11.78 -0.71
CA PRO A 58 -11.48 -12.67 0.43
C PRO A 58 -12.90 -12.93 0.93
N ALA A 59 -13.27 -14.22 0.99
CA ALA A 59 -14.52 -14.64 1.61
C ALA A 59 -14.63 -13.83 2.89
N LYS A 60 -15.71 -13.05 3.03
CA LYS A 60 -16.01 -12.32 4.25
C LYS A 60 -15.88 -13.34 5.37
N THR A 61 -14.76 -13.36 6.09
CA THR A 61 -14.72 -14.09 7.34
C THR A 61 -15.81 -13.43 8.15
N PRO A 62 -16.84 -14.18 8.58
CA PRO A 62 -17.94 -13.60 9.31
C PRO A 62 -17.35 -12.76 10.45
N PRO A 63 -17.97 -11.61 10.79
CA PRO A 63 -17.53 -10.86 11.95
C PRO A 63 -17.39 -11.86 13.09
N SER A 64 -16.20 -11.93 13.67
CA SER A 64 -15.98 -12.72 14.86
C SER A 64 -16.83 -12.05 15.93
N ASP A 65 -18.09 -12.48 16.04
CA ASP A 65 -18.90 -12.32 17.23
C ASP A 65 -18.19 -13.14 18.32
N ALA A 66 -17.06 -12.59 18.79
CA ALA A 66 -16.48 -12.90 20.09
C ALA A 66 -17.45 -12.33 21.11
N LYS A 67 -18.55 -13.06 21.23
CA LYS A 67 -19.42 -13.26 22.37
C LYS A 67 -18.84 -12.53 23.58
N LYS A 68 -19.38 -11.34 23.80
CA LYS A 68 -19.16 -10.56 25.01
C LYS A 68 -19.37 -11.49 26.20
N THR A 69 -18.30 -11.60 26.96
CA THR A 69 -18.16 -12.05 28.34
C THR A 69 -19.41 -11.84 29.20
N SER A 70 -19.67 -12.87 30.03
CA SER A 70 -20.43 -12.90 31.29
C SER A 70 -21.94 -12.71 31.26
#